data_AF-A0A7Z9K7H5-F1
#
_entry.id   AF-A0A7Z9K7H5-F1
#
_cell.length_a   1.000
_cell.length_b   1.000
_cell.length_c   1.000
_cell.angle_alpha   90.00
_cell.angle_beta   90.00
_cell.angle_gamma   90.00
#
_symmetry.space_group_name_H-M   'P 1'
#
loop_
_entity.id
_entity.type
_entity.pdbx_description
1 polymer ?
#
loop_
_entity_poly.entity_id
_entity_poly.type
_entity_poly.pdbx_seq_one_letter_code
_entity_poly.pdbx_strand_id
1 'polypeptide(L)'
;MSQLKNIHTSFRLAIQRMSELKRIQVYEKPIDQNLEIAAVMKKLDGGKAILFPSVKGSNVPVIGNLLCCRENCEAAFGTSYQDIRRLVDRAFKNPIEPEIVEA
;
A
#
# COMPACT_ATOMS: atom_id res chain seq x y z
N MET A 1 12.81 -23.21 -12.33
CA MET A 1 12.68 -22.71 -10.95
C MET A 1 13.63 -21.52 -10.66
N SER A 2 13.77 -20.52 -11.54
CA SER A 2 14.80 -19.46 -11.36
C SER A 2 14.33 -18.02 -11.57
N GLN A 3 13.06 -17.75 -11.88
CA GLN A 3 12.58 -16.39 -12.15
C GLN A 3 12.02 -15.64 -10.94
N LEU A 4 11.73 -16.30 -9.81
CA LEU A 4 11.18 -15.66 -8.61
C LEU A 4 12.22 -14.94 -7.75
N LYS A 5 13.53 -15.22 -7.92
CA LYS A 5 14.60 -14.70 -7.06
C LYS A 5 14.76 -13.17 -7.06
N ASN A 6 14.16 -12.46 -8.02
CA ASN A 6 14.24 -11.00 -8.14
C ASN A 6 12.87 -10.30 -8.00
N ILE A 7 11.82 -10.98 -7.56
CA ILE A 7 10.50 -10.36 -7.39
C ILE A 7 10.40 -9.78 -5.97
N HIS A 8 10.59 -8.46 -5.86
CA HIS A 8 10.38 -7.74 -4.60
C HIS A 8 8.89 -7.41 -4.40
N THR A 9 8.18 -8.28 -3.69
CA THR A 9 6.75 -8.15 -3.32
C THR A 9 6.51 -7.53 -1.93
N SER A 10 7.55 -7.01 -1.28
CA SER A 10 7.41 -6.51 0.08
C SER A 10 6.51 -5.28 0.15
N PHE A 11 5.69 -5.23 1.21
CA PHE A 11 4.83 -4.08 1.49
C PHE A 11 5.63 -2.78 1.64
N ARG A 12 6.83 -2.86 2.24
CA ARG A 12 7.72 -1.71 2.43
C ARG A 12 8.18 -1.11 1.10
N LEU A 13 8.44 -1.93 0.09
CA LEU A 13 8.83 -1.43 -1.22
C LEU A 13 7.68 -0.68 -1.91
N ALA A 14 6.45 -1.16 -1.78
CA ALA A 14 5.28 -0.44 -2.28
C ALA A 14 5.13 0.93 -1.59
N ILE A 15 5.26 0.99 -0.26
CA ILE A 15 5.26 2.25 0.50
C ILE A 15 6.39 3.18 0.05
N GLN A 16 7.60 2.65 -0.16
CA GLN A 16 8.75 3.44 -0.59
C GLN A 16 8.48 4.11 -1.95
N ARG A 17 8.01 3.35 -2.95
CA ARG A 17 7.65 3.92 -4.27
C ARG A 17 6.59 5.01 -4.14
N MET A 18 5.56 4.78 -3.32
CA MET A 18 4.53 5.79 -3.05
C MET A 18 5.10 7.05 -2.39
N SER A 19 6.05 6.91 -1.46
CA SER A 19 6.72 8.04 -0.82
C SER A 19 7.55 8.85 -1.82
N GLU A 20 8.35 8.18 -2.66
CA GLU A 20 9.17 8.80 -3.71
C GLU A 20 8.29 9.60 -4.70
N LEU A 21 7.11 9.06 -5.03
CA LEU A 21 6.12 9.71 -5.89
C LEU A 21 5.21 10.72 -5.14
N LYS A 22 5.52 11.04 -3.88
CA LYS A 22 4.77 12.00 -3.03
C LYS A 22 3.28 11.65 -2.89
N ARG A 23 2.95 10.36 -2.94
CA ARG A 23 1.61 9.78 -2.77
C ARG A 23 1.25 9.41 -1.34
N ILE A 24 2.14 9.67 -0.40
CA ILE A 24 1.89 9.54 1.05
C ILE A 24 1.87 10.93 1.68
N GLN A 25 0.86 11.19 2.49
CA GLN A 25 0.77 12.34 3.40
C GLN A 25 0.96 11.84 4.84
N VAL A 26 1.80 12.51 5.62
CA VAL A 26 2.02 12.16 7.03
C VAL A 26 1.09 12.98 7.92
N TYR A 27 0.41 12.31 8.85
CA TYR A 27 -0.38 12.94 9.91
C TYR A 27 0.50 13.09 11.16
N GLU A 28 0.99 14.30 11.44
CA GLU A 28 2.06 14.51 12.42
C GLU A 28 1.62 14.44 13.89
N LYS A 29 0.32 14.63 14.18
CA LYS A 29 -0.20 14.67 15.56
C LYS A 29 -0.56 13.26 16.06
N PRO A 30 -0.47 12.99 17.38
CA PRO A 30 -1.00 11.75 17.95
C PRO A 30 -2.49 11.60 17.67
N ILE A 31 -2.90 10.45 17.14
CA ILE A 31 -4.27 10.18 16.72
C ILE A 31 -4.89 9.03 17.52
N ASP A 32 -6.17 9.13 17.86
CA ASP A 32 -6.93 8.05 18.48
C ASP A 32 -7.31 6.98 17.44
N GLN A 33 -7.07 5.71 17.76
CA GLN A 33 -7.49 4.62 16.91
C GLN A 33 -9.02 4.45 16.87
N ASN A 34 -9.72 4.88 17.92
CA ASN A 34 -11.17 4.81 17.99
C ASN A 34 -11.78 5.98 17.19
N LEU A 35 -12.26 5.67 15.99
CA LEU A 35 -12.99 6.54 15.07
C LEU A 35 -12.20 7.73 14.48
N GLU A 36 -11.17 8.27 15.13
CA GLU A 36 -10.43 9.44 14.63
C GLU A 36 -9.66 9.12 13.33
N ILE A 37 -8.92 7.99 13.31
CA ILE A 37 -8.26 7.50 12.06
C ILE A 37 -9.28 7.34 10.93
N ALA A 38 -10.41 6.70 11.20
CA ALA A 38 -11.45 6.45 10.19
C ALA A 38 -12.07 7.77 9.69
N ALA A 39 -12.32 8.73 10.58
CA ALA A 39 -12.84 10.04 10.22
C ALA A 39 -11.88 10.82 9.31
N VAL A 40 -10.58 10.81 9.63
CA VAL A 40 -9.54 11.43 8.80
C VAL A 40 -9.46 10.74 7.43
N MET A 41 -9.40 9.40 7.41
CA MET A 41 -9.39 8.64 6.17
C MET A 41 -10.60 8.93 5.28
N LYS A 42 -11.79 9.04 5.88
CA LYS A 42 -13.02 9.32 5.13
C LYS A 42 -13.05 10.75 4.59
N LYS A 43 -12.55 11.72 5.36
CA LYS A 43 -12.47 13.13 4.92
C LYS A 43 -11.55 13.32 3.72
N LEU A 44 -10.52 12.48 3.62
CA LEU A 44 -9.47 12.52 2.59
C LEU A 44 -9.56 11.36 1.60
N ASP A 45 -10.73 10.72 1.52
CA ASP A 45 -11.00 9.58 0.65
C ASP A 45 -10.78 9.93 -0.82
N GLY A 46 -10.28 8.96 -1.61
CA GLY A 46 -9.84 9.16 -2.99
C GLY A 46 -8.55 10.00 -3.18
N GLY A 47 -7.96 10.51 -2.09
CA GLY A 47 -6.74 11.33 -2.11
C GLY A 47 -5.43 10.53 -2.01
N LYS A 48 -4.42 11.13 -1.39
CA LYS A 48 -3.16 10.45 -1.04
C LYS A 48 -3.38 9.40 0.04
N ALA A 49 -2.48 8.41 0.11
CA ALA A 49 -2.39 7.55 1.28
C ALA A 49 -1.96 8.38 2.50
N ILE A 50 -2.38 7.97 3.69
CA ILE A 50 -2.13 8.72 4.93
C ILE A 50 -1.38 7.83 5.91
N LEU A 51 -0.20 8.26 6.32
CA LEU A 51 0.59 7.60 7.35
C LEU A 51 0.34 8.28 8.70
N PHE A 52 -0.09 7.48 9.68
CA PHE A 52 -0.27 7.83 11.08
C PHE A 52 0.86 7.20 11.90
N PRO A 53 1.99 7.92 12.11
CA PRO A 53 3.15 7.38 12.82
C PRO A 53 2.93 7.26 14.33
N SER A 54 2.00 8.03 14.91
CA SER A 54 1.74 8.07 16.35
C SER A 54 0.27 7.78 16.64
N VAL A 55 -0.02 6.53 17.05
CA VAL A 55 -1.36 6.06 17.39
C VAL A 55 -1.47 5.91 18.90
N LYS A 56 -2.44 6.56 19.53
CA LYS A 56 -2.62 6.52 20.99
C LYS A 56 -2.86 5.08 21.45
N GLY A 57 -2.09 4.62 22.43
CA GLY A 57 -2.20 3.26 22.98
C GLY A 57 -1.61 2.16 22.09
N SER A 58 -0.88 2.49 21.03
CA SER A 58 -0.21 1.52 20.16
C SER A 58 1.19 2.00 19.74
N ASN A 59 2.16 1.09 19.72
CA ASN A 59 3.49 1.34 19.14
C ASN A 59 3.54 1.03 17.64
N VAL A 60 2.43 0.56 17.07
CA VAL A 60 2.35 0.17 15.66
C VAL A 60 1.76 1.33 14.85
N PRO A 61 2.48 1.87 13.85
CA PRO A 61 1.95 2.92 12.99
C PRO A 61 0.90 2.35 12.03
N VAL A 62 0.00 3.22 11.57
CA VAL A 62 -1.09 2.85 10.64
C VAL A 62 -0.92 3.61 9.34
N ILE A 63 -1.13 2.96 8.20
CA ILE A 63 -1.26 3.63 6.89
C ILE A 63 -2.62 3.29 6.29
N GLY A 64 -3.37 4.33 5.91
CA GLY A 64 -4.70 4.23 5.30
C GLY A 64 -4.72 4.75 3.88
N ASN A 65 -5.84 4.53 3.17
CA ASN A 65 -6.09 5.03 1.81
C ASN A 65 -5.03 4.57 0.78
N LEU A 66 -4.44 3.39 0.99
CA LEU A 66 -3.30 2.92 0.20
C LEU A 66 -3.63 2.67 -1.28
N LEU A 67 -4.78 2.07 -1.58
CA LEU A 67 -5.22 1.74 -2.95
C LEU A 67 -6.58 2.39 -3.28
N CYS A 68 -6.88 3.54 -2.67
CA CYS A 68 -8.20 4.19 -2.76
C CYS A 68 -8.43 5.01 -4.05
N CYS A 69 -7.39 5.22 -4.86
CA CYS A 69 -7.47 5.95 -6.12
C CYS A 69 -6.46 5.39 -7.13
N ARG A 70 -6.63 5.78 -8.39
CA ARG A 70 -5.81 5.31 -9.52
C ARG A 70 -4.33 5.61 -9.28
N GLU A 71 -4.01 6.83 -8.89
CA GLU A 71 -2.66 7.34 -8.71
C GLU A 71 -1.94 6.59 -7.59
N ASN A 72 -2.66 6.19 -6.53
CA ASN A 72 -2.06 5.40 -5.46
C ASN A 72 -1.83 3.95 -5.90
N CYS A 73 -2.75 3.35 -6.66
CA CYS A 73 -2.53 2.03 -7.26
C CYS A 73 -1.31 2.03 -8.18
N GLU A 74 -1.22 3.00 -9.09
CA GLU A 74 -0.07 3.12 -9.99
C GLU A 74 1.25 3.26 -9.24
N ALA A 75 1.27 4.11 -8.20
CA ALA A 75 2.45 4.30 -7.36
C ALA A 75 2.84 3.05 -6.56
N ALA A 76 1.88 2.34 -5.95
CA ALA A 76 2.13 1.13 -5.18
C ALA A 76 2.70 0.00 -6.05
N PHE A 77 2.10 -0.20 -7.23
CA PHE A 77 2.49 -1.25 -8.17
C PHE A 77 3.68 -0.85 -9.05
N GLY A 78 4.04 0.43 -9.12
CA GLY A 78 5.14 0.94 -9.94
C GLY A 78 4.89 0.81 -11.45
N THR A 79 3.62 0.85 -11.87
CA THR A 79 3.21 0.68 -13.27
C THR A 79 1.87 1.37 -13.53
N SER A 80 1.44 1.45 -14.79
CA SER A 80 0.20 2.13 -15.15
C SER A 80 -1.05 1.35 -14.72
N TYR A 81 -2.18 2.02 -14.56
CA TYR A 81 -3.44 1.37 -14.18
C TYR A 81 -3.89 0.34 -15.22
N GLN A 82 -3.59 0.57 -16.50
CA GLN A 82 -3.86 -0.39 -17.57
C GLN A 82 -2.97 -1.63 -17.44
N ASP A 83 -1.70 -1.45 -17.10
CA ASP A 83 -0.77 -2.57 -16.91
C ASP A 83 -1.13 -3.37 -15.67
N ILE A 84 -1.60 -2.74 -14.59
CA ILE A 84 -2.14 -3.45 -13.41
C ILE A 84 -3.27 -4.39 -13.85
N ARG A 85 -4.22 -3.93 -14.68
CA ARG A 85 -5.31 -4.78 -15.19
C ARG A 85 -4.78 -5.96 -16.01
N ARG A 86 -3.83 -5.71 -16.93
CA ARG A 86 -3.21 -6.78 -17.74
C ARG A 86 -2.46 -7.79 -16.86
N LEU A 87 -1.77 -7.33 -15.81
CA LEU A 87 -1.08 -8.18 -14.85
C LEU A 87 -2.06 -9.10 -14.13
N VAL A 88 -3.19 -8.57 -13.66
CA VAL A 88 -4.25 -9.34 -13.00
C VAL A 88 -4.87 -10.36 -13.95
N ASP A 89 -5.22 -9.97 -15.18
CA ASP A 89 -5.78 -10.87 -16.18
C ASP A 89 -4.83 -12.04 -16.52
N ARG A 90 -3.52 -11.75 -16.60
CA ARG A 90 -2.49 -12.78 -16.80
C ARG A 90 -2.39 -13.70 -15.59
N ALA A 91 -2.44 -13.15 -14.38
CA ALA A 91 -2.31 -13.91 -13.14
C ALA A 91 -3.46 -14.89 -12.94
N PHE A 92 -4.70 -14.53 -13.30
CA PHE A 92 -5.84 -15.46 -13.28
C PHE A 92 -5.65 -16.67 -14.21
N LYS A 93 -5.00 -16.47 -15.36
CA LYS A 93 -4.78 -17.54 -16.35
C LYS A 93 -3.54 -18.39 -16.05
N ASN A 94 -2.59 -17.85 -15.29
CA ASN A 94 -1.30 -18.48 -15.00
C ASN A 94 -0.93 -18.25 -13.52
N PRO A 95 -1.66 -18.88 -12.59
CA PRO A 95 -1.35 -18.75 -11.17
C PRO A 95 0.03 -19.33 -10.86
N ILE A 96 0.70 -18.76 -9.86
CA ILE A 96 1.96 -19.25 -9.32
C ILE A 96 1.66 -19.75 -7.91
N GLU A 97 1.94 -21.02 -7.64
CA GLU A 97 1.79 -21.60 -6.31
C GLU A 97 2.71 -20.89 -5.30
N PRO A 98 2.25 -20.64 -4.07
CA PRO A 98 3.09 -20.06 -3.03
C PRO A 98 4.18 -21.02 -2.57
N GLU A 99 5.28 -20.47 -2.06
CA GLU A 99 6.37 -21.23 -1.45
C GLU A 99 6.27 -21.14 0.08
N ILE A 100 6.44 -22.27 0.77
CA ILE A 100 6.56 -22.32 2.23
C ILE A 100 7.99 -21.91 2.61
N VAL A 101 8.11 -20.95 3.51
CA VAL A 101 9.40 -20.46 4.03
C VAL A 101 9.41 -20.55 5.56
N GLU A 102 10.60 -20.66 6.14
CA GLU A 102 10.77 -20.55 7.60
C GLU A 102 10.48 -19.11 8.07
N ALA A 103 10.02 -19.00 9.31
CA ALA A 103 9.64 -17.72 9.94
C ALA A 103 10.84 -16.92 10.44
#